data_AF-A0A8T6M3I2-F1
#
_entry.id   AF-A0A8T6M3I2-F1
#
_cell.length_a   1.000
_cell.length_b   1.000
_cell.length_c   1.000
_cell.angle_alpha   90.00
_cell.angle_beta   90.00
_cell.angle_gamma   90.00
#
_symmetry.space_group_name_H-M   'P 1'
#
loop_
_entity.id
_entity.type
_entity.pdbx_description
1 polymer ?
#
loop_
_entity_poly.entity_id
_entity_poly.type
_entity_poly.pdbx_seq_one_letter_code
_entity_poly.pdbx_strand_id
1 'polypeptide(L)'
;MKHFIYFSNHGTTSGKAISDGNLMRAGRIDIAIHSLIQGIFLSHDFRKDVTFHLVLNGMPDPPKHIEITVQDDTPISKKDVANIIKKLLYKYKEGQKSEVLPGCFVEKKSLMKVIEELMDAGNEIFILDKKGESLREIKIPDKCAFLLGDHEGFPKKEQKYLKKLLTPVSVGPHMYFASQVVAVVNNELDIRGI
;
A
#
# COMPACT_ATOMS: atom_id res chain seq x y z
N MET A 1 1.90 -12.61 -8.47
CA MET A 1 1.93 -11.15 -8.23
C MET A 1 1.48 -10.96 -6.80
N LYS A 2 2.32 -10.32 -5.99
CA LYS A 2 2.09 -10.08 -4.56
C LYS A 2 1.58 -8.66 -4.40
N HIS A 3 0.61 -8.46 -3.52
CA HIS A 3 0.00 -7.15 -3.34
C HIS A 3 0.24 -6.61 -1.93
N PHE A 4 0.60 -5.33 -1.82
CA PHE A 4 0.53 -4.59 -0.56
C PHE A 4 -0.53 -3.52 -0.66
N ILE A 5 -1.43 -3.45 0.31
CA ILE A 5 -2.49 -2.45 0.36
C ILE A 5 -2.26 -1.58 1.59
N TYR A 6 -1.68 -0.41 1.39
CA TYR A 6 -1.51 0.57 2.45
C TYR A 6 -2.72 1.51 2.48
N PHE A 7 -3.39 1.56 3.62
CA PHE A 7 -4.51 2.45 3.86
C PHE A 7 -4.12 3.58 4.81
N SER A 8 -4.48 4.82 4.46
CA SER A 8 -4.34 5.96 5.36
C SER A 8 -5.61 6.79 5.43
N ASN A 9 -6.07 7.06 6.67
CA ASN A 9 -7.23 7.90 6.93
C ASN A 9 -6.97 9.36 6.54
N HIS A 10 -5.73 9.82 6.70
CA HIS A 10 -5.39 11.23 6.61
C HIS A 10 -4.47 11.56 5.45
N GLY A 11 -3.86 10.57 4.79
CA GLY A 11 -2.99 10.75 3.63
C GLY A 11 -3.63 11.64 2.58
N THR A 12 -2.96 12.75 2.25
CA THR A 12 -3.55 13.76 1.37
C THR A 12 -3.88 13.20 -0.01
N THR A 13 -4.95 13.73 -0.60
CA THR A 13 -5.39 13.40 -1.96
C THR A 13 -5.01 14.48 -2.98
N SER A 14 -4.15 15.43 -2.60
CA SER A 14 -3.67 16.50 -3.48
C SER A 14 -2.16 16.55 -3.57
N GLY A 15 -1.64 16.58 -4.80
CA GLY A 15 -0.21 16.80 -5.05
C GLY A 15 0.31 18.16 -4.54
N LYS A 16 -0.59 19.15 -4.34
CA LYS A 16 -0.22 20.46 -3.78
C LYS A 16 0.28 20.33 -2.34
N ALA A 17 -0.41 19.58 -1.50
CA ALA A 17 -0.03 19.39 -0.10
C ALA A 17 1.34 18.71 0.06
N ILE A 18 1.73 17.87 -0.91
CA ILE A 18 3.07 17.26 -0.95
C ILE A 18 4.14 18.29 -1.37
N SER A 19 3.79 19.22 -2.25
CA SER A 19 4.70 20.26 -2.75
C SER A 19 5.15 21.25 -1.68
N ASP A 20 4.35 21.42 -0.63
CA ASP A 20 4.66 22.31 0.49
C ASP A 20 5.82 21.79 1.38
N GLY A 21 6.35 20.60 1.07
CA GLY A 21 7.57 20.03 1.67
C GLY A 21 7.40 19.41 3.05
N ASN A 22 6.31 19.72 3.76
CA ASN A 22 6.01 19.12 5.05
C ASN A 22 5.11 17.88 4.90
N LEU A 23 5.75 16.74 4.61
CA LEU A 23 5.07 15.46 4.39
C LEU A 23 4.26 14.98 5.60
N MET A 24 4.69 15.35 6.81
CA MET A 24 3.94 15.03 8.03
C MET A 24 2.58 15.73 8.06
N ARG A 25 2.54 17.02 7.67
CA ARG A 25 1.29 17.80 7.57
C ARG A 25 0.44 17.39 6.37
N ALA A 26 1.02 16.76 5.36
CA ALA A 26 0.31 16.18 4.22
C ALA A 26 -0.37 14.83 4.56
N GLY A 27 -0.87 14.68 5.79
CA GLY A 27 -1.56 13.47 6.20
C GLY A 27 -0.65 12.28 6.52
N ARG A 28 0.56 12.56 7.02
CA ARG A 28 1.58 11.54 7.26
C ARG A 28 1.96 10.72 6.03
N ILE A 29 1.98 11.35 4.86
CA ILE A 29 2.38 10.70 3.61
C ILE A 29 3.83 10.19 3.66
N ASP A 30 4.66 10.70 4.60
CA ASP A 30 5.98 10.14 4.92
C ASP A 30 5.94 8.65 5.23
N ILE A 31 4.91 8.18 5.95
CA ILE A 31 4.75 6.75 6.29
C ILE A 31 4.42 5.93 5.04
N ALA A 32 3.55 6.46 4.17
CA ALA A 32 3.20 5.82 2.89
C ALA A 32 4.44 5.68 2.00
N ILE A 33 5.25 6.74 1.91
CA ILE A 33 6.51 6.75 1.16
C ILE A 33 7.48 5.69 1.69
N HIS A 34 7.72 5.65 3.00
CA HIS A 34 8.60 4.64 3.59
C HIS A 34 8.09 3.22 3.37
N SER A 35 6.78 3.01 3.44
CA SER A 35 6.15 1.69 3.18
C SER A 35 6.31 1.27 1.72
N LEU A 36 6.08 2.18 0.78
CA LEU A 36 6.30 1.96 -0.65
C LEU A 36 7.76 1.65 -0.96
N ILE A 37 8.71 2.36 -0.32
CA ILE A 37 10.15 2.08 -0.47
C ILE A 37 10.47 0.64 -0.07
N GLN A 38 10.01 0.22 1.12
CA GLN A 38 10.25 -1.14 1.62
C GLN A 38 9.49 -2.22 0.82
N GLY A 39 8.39 -1.82 0.17
CA GLY A 39 7.56 -2.71 -0.64
C GLY A 39 8.18 -3.07 -1.98
N ILE A 40 8.93 -2.15 -2.58
CA ILE A 40 9.34 -2.23 -3.99
C ILE A 40 10.85 -2.28 -4.18
N PHE A 41 11.64 -1.50 -3.43
CA PHE A 41 13.05 -1.32 -3.75
C PHE A 41 13.94 -2.39 -3.11
N LEU A 42 14.90 -2.88 -3.89
CA LEU A 42 16.07 -3.63 -3.42
C LEU A 42 17.32 -2.74 -3.54
N SER A 43 18.50 -3.26 -3.15
CA SER A 43 19.74 -2.47 -3.20
C SER A 43 20.11 -2.02 -4.62
N HIS A 44 19.95 -2.92 -5.59
CA HIS A 44 20.34 -2.72 -6.99
C HIS A 44 19.24 -3.16 -7.98
N ASP A 45 18.01 -3.37 -7.50
CA ASP A 45 16.90 -3.86 -8.32
C ASP A 45 15.55 -3.46 -7.71
N PHE A 46 14.45 -3.93 -8.30
CA PHE A 46 13.08 -3.76 -7.85
C PHE A 46 12.36 -5.09 -7.76
N ARG A 47 11.38 -5.19 -6.86
CA ARG A 47 10.42 -6.30 -6.79
C ARG A 47 9.38 -6.13 -7.90
N LYS A 48 9.65 -6.71 -9.08
CA LYS A 48 8.77 -6.61 -10.26
C LYS A 48 7.50 -7.47 -10.16
N ASP A 49 7.47 -8.37 -9.19
CA ASP A 49 6.37 -9.24 -8.84
C ASP A 49 5.50 -8.67 -7.70
N VAL A 50 5.67 -7.39 -7.36
CA VAL A 50 4.89 -6.67 -6.36
C VAL A 50 4.08 -5.54 -7.00
N THR A 51 2.79 -5.49 -6.65
CA THR A 51 1.92 -4.32 -6.86
C THR A 51 1.65 -3.65 -5.52
N PHE A 52 1.97 -2.36 -5.41
CA PHE A 52 1.73 -1.57 -4.21
C PHE A 52 0.54 -0.63 -4.42
N HIS A 53 -0.47 -0.78 -3.56
CA HIS A 53 -1.69 0.01 -3.55
C HIS A 53 -1.63 1.01 -2.39
N LEU A 54 -1.75 2.30 -2.69
CA LEU A 54 -1.98 3.35 -1.71
C LEU A 54 -3.43 3.79 -1.78
N VAL A 55 -4.18 3.62 -0.69
CA VAL A 55 -5.55 4.10 -0.55
C VAL A 55 -5.54 5.26 0.46
N LEU A 56 -5.78 6.47 -0.05
CA LEU A 56 -5.64 7.72 0.67
C LEU A 56 -7.01 8.37 0.88
N ASN A 57 -7.39 8.57 2.15
CA ASN A 57 -8.69 9.13 2.56
C ASN A 57 -8.60 10.54 3.14
N GLY A 58 -7.45 11.21 3.03
CA GLY A 58 -7.31 12.60 3.45
C GLY A 58 -7.95 13.60 2.50
N MET A 59 -8.21 14.80 3.02
CA MET A 59 -8.65 15.96 2.24
C MET A 59 -7.64 16.32 1.12
N PRO A 60 -8.08 16.99 0.03
CA PRO A 60 -9.39 17.59 -0.18
C PRO A 60 -10.44 16.75 -0.93
N ASP A 61 -10.05 15.69 -1.64
CA ASP A 61 -10.95 14.88 -2.48
C ASP A 61 -10.75 13.37 -2.27
N PRO A 62 -11.05 12.86 -1.06
CA PRO A 62 -11.00 11.43 -0.78
C PRO A 62 -12.16 10.65 -1.44
N PRO A 63 -11.98 9.36 -1.76
CA PRO A 63 -10.72 8.61 -1.70
C PRO A 63 -9.85 8.82 -2.96
N LYS A 64 -8.55 8.52 -2.85
CA LYS A 64 -7.66 8.29 -4.01
C LYS A 64 -6.97 6.94 -3.87
N HIS A 65 -6.97 6.19 -4.96
CA HIS A 65 -6.21 4.96 -5.11
C HIS A 65 -5.05 5.22 -6.06
N ILE A 66 -3.84 4.90 -5.61
CA ILE A 66 -2.65 4.84 -6.45
C ILE A 66 -2.18 3.39 -6.48
N GLU A 67 -1.92 2.88 -7.67
CA GLU A 67 -1.42 1.53 -7.91
C GLU A 67 -0.06 1.62 -8.59
N ILE A 68 0.94 0.92 -8.06
CA ILE A 68 2.31 0.97 -8.57
C ILE A 68 2.84 -0.45 -8.73
N THR A 69 3.19 -0.83 -9.96
CA THR A 69 3.98 -2.02 -10.30
C THR A 69 5.17 -1.54 -11.12
N VAL A 70 6.39 -1.74 -10.61
CA VAL A 70 7.59 -1.26 -11.32
C VAL A 70 7.85 -2.13 -12.55
N GLN A 71 7.99 -1.47 -13.69
CA GLN A 71 8.41 -2.03 -14.97
C GLN A 71 9.83 -1.56 -15.28
N ASP A 72 10.44 -2.15 -16.31
CA ASP A 72 11.84 -1.86 -16.69
C ASP A 72 12.07 -0.40 -17.08
N ASP A 73 11.03 0.26 -17.61
CA ASP A 73 11.06 1.65 -18.07
C ASP A 73 10.37 2.63 -17.11
N THR A 74 9.88 2.18 -15.94
CA THR A 74 9.29 3.07 -14.93
C THR A 74 10.38 4.01 -14.39
N PRO A 75 10.27 5.35 -14.57
CA PRO A 75 11.29 6.30 -14.13
C PRO A 75 11.17 6.59 -12.63
N ILE A 76 11.49 5.60 -11.80
CA ILE A 76 11.36 5.63 -10.34
C ILE A 76 12.72 5.56 -9.62
N SER A 77 12.87 6.37 -8.57
CA SER A 77 14.05 6.36 -7.70
C SER A 77 13.63 6.49 -6.25
N LYS A 78 14.34 5.81 -5.35
CA LYS A 78 14.05 5.84 -3.90
C LYS A 78 14.16 7.25 -3.31
N LYS A 79 14.93 8.14 -3.96
CA LYS A 79 15.08 9.54 -3.56
C LYS A 79 13.91 10.43 -4.01
N ASP A 80 13.05 9.95 -4.91
CA ASP A 80 12.04 10.77 -5.60
C ASP A 80 10.59 10.28 -5.39
N VAL A 81 10.36 9.32 -4.49
CA VAL A 81 9.05 8.69 -4.28
C VAL A 81 7.94 9.71 -3.95
N ALA A 82 8.25 10.74 -3.15
CA ALA A 82 7.31 11.82 -2.87
C ALA A 82 6.85 12.55 -4.13
N ASN A 83 7.77 12.83 -5.06
CA ASN A 83 7.45 13.50 -6.32
C ASN A 83 6.65 12.60 -7.27
N ILE A 84 6.83 11.28 -7.20
CA ILE A 84 6.04 10.32 -7.98
C ILE A 84 4.59 10.33 -7.49
N ILE A 85 4.35 10.17 -6.19
CA ILE A 85 3.00 10.26 -5.59
C ILE A 85 2.37 11.62 -5.94
N LYS A 86 3.13 12.71 -5.82
CA LYS A 86 2.70 14.05 -6.21
C LYS A 86 2.25 14.12 -7.68
N LYS A 87 3.07 13.62 -8.62
CA LYS A 87 2.75 13.60 -10.05
C LYS A 87 1.49 12.79 -10.34
N LEU A 88 1.35 11.62 -9.70
CA LEU A 88 0.16 10.78 -9.79
C LEU A 88 -1.08 11.56 -9.35
N LEU A 89 -1.08 12.15 -8.15
CA LEU A 89 -2.22 12.93 -7.65
C LEU A 89 -2.55 14.14 -8.52
N TYR A 90 -1.56 14.82 -9.12
CA TYR A 90 -1.82 15.93 -10.05
C TYR A 90 -2.42 15.51 -11.39
N LYS A 91 -2.17 14.26 -11.82
CA LYS A 91 -2.65 13.73 -13.11
C LYS A 91 -3.93 12.93 -12.99
N TYR A 92 -4.49 12.81 -11.78
CA TYR A 92 -5.81 12.27 -11.54
C TYR A 92 -6.87 12.99 -12.38
N LYS A 93 -7.79 12.20 -12.94
CA LYS A 93 -9.01 12.66 -13.59
C LYS A 93 -10.19 11.82 -13.10
N GLU A 94 -11.30 12.48 -12.81
CA GLU A 94 -12.49 11.81 -12.30
C GLU A 94 -13.08 10.83 -13.34
N GLY A 95 -13.58 9.69 -12.86
CA GLY A 95 -14.24 8.68 -13.70
C GLY A 95 -13.29 7.78 -14.50
N GLN A 96 -11.97 7.90 -14.37
CA GLN A 96 -11.01 7.07 -15.11
C GLN A 96 -9.81 6.61 -14.27
N LYS A 97 -9.30 5.42 -14.60
CA LYS A 97 -7.98 4.95 -14.14
C LYS A 97 -6.92 5.49 -15.09
N SER A 98 -6.08 6.40 -14.61
CA SER A 98 -5.10 7.11 -15.44
C SER A 98 -3.71 6.55 -15.20
N GLU A 99 -3.06 6.04 -16.25
CA GLU A 99 -1.63 5.74 -16.21
C GLU A 99 -0.84 7.04 -16.33
N VAL A 100 0.05 7.29 -15.37
CA VAL A 100 0.81 8.55 -15.29
C VAL A 100 2.29 8.34 -15.61
N LEU A 101 2.80 7.17 -15.23
CA LEU A 101 4.11 6.62 -15.59
C LEU A 101 3.89 5.13 -15.91
N PRO A 102 4.78 4.47 -16.68
CA PRO A 102 4.66 3.04 -16.93
C PRO A 102 4.46 2.25 -15.64
N GLY A 103 3.32 1.56 -15.52
CA GLY A 103 2.98 0.75 -14.34
C GLY A 103 2.52 1.54 -13.09
N CYS A 104 2.34 2.86 -13.20
CA CYS A 104 1.87 3.72 -12.10
C CYS A 104 0.54 4.38 -12.46
N PHE A 105 -0.51 4.02 -11.75
CA PHE A 105 -1.88 4.46 -12.01
C PHE A 105 -2.45 5.28 -10.85
N VAL A 106 -3.42 6.14 -11.16
CA VAL A 106 -4.22 6.88 -10.18
C VAL A 106 -5.70 6.85 -10.58
N GLU A 107 -6.57 6.70 -9.59
CA GLU A 107 -8.03 6.70 -9.78
C GLU A 107 -8.78 7.07 -8.49
N LYS A 108 -10.11 7.25 -8.59
CA LYS A 108 -11.01 7.40 -7.44
C LYS A 108 -11.63 6.04 -7.11
N LYS A 109 -11.00 5.32 -6.18
CA LYS A 109 -11.44 3.99 -5.74
C LYS A 109 -11.27 3.85 -4.23
N SER A 110 -12.26 3.27 -3.56
CA SER A 110 -12.25 3.04 -2.12
C SER A 110 -11.47 1.77 -1.75
N LEU A 111 -11.05 1.66 -0.48
CA LEU A 111 -10.38 0.47 0.04
C LEU A 111 -11.18 -0.81 -0.23
N MET A 112 -12.49 -0.77 0.05
CA MET A 112 -13.36 -1.93 -0.15
C MET A 112 -13.40 -2.42 -1.59
N LYS A 113 -13.47 -1.50 -2.57
CA LYS A 113 -13.44 -1.87 -3.98
C LYS A 113 -12.10 -2.49 -4.39
N VAL A 114 -10.98 -1.98 -3.87
CA VAL A 114 -9.65 -2.60 -4.10
C VAL A 114 -9.61 -4.02 -3.56
N ILE A 115 -10.13 -4.23 -2.35
CA ILE A 115 -10.21 -5.56 -1.72
C ILE A 115 -11.08 -6.50 -2.55
N GLU A 116 -12.30 -6.07 -2.92
CA GLU A 116 -13.23 -6.86 -3.73
C GLU A 116 -12.61 -7.28 -5.07
N GLU A 117 -12.01 -6.35 -5.81
CA GLU A 117 -11.35 -6.64 -7.10
C GLU A 117 -10.20 -7.63 -6.96
N LEU A 118 -9.40 -7.54 -5.89
CA LEU A 118 -8.31 -8.47 -5.63
C LEU A 118 -8.82 -9.87 -5.24
N MET A 119 -9.90 -9.95 -4.45
CA MET A 119 -10.55 -11.22 -4.12
C MET A 119 -11.16 -11.87 -5.37
N ASP A 120 -11.83 -11.10 -6.22
CA ASP A 120 -12.40 -11.56 -7.50
C ASP A 120 -11.31 -12.07 -8.46
N ALA A 121 -10.11 -11.48 -8.42
CA ALA A 121 -8.94 -11.95 -9.15
C ALA A 121 -8.28 -13.22 -8.53
N GLY A 122 -8.83 -13.72 -7.42
CA GLY A 122 -8.41 -14.93 -6.73
C GLY A 122 -7.26 -14.73 -5.75
N ASN A 123 -7.04 -13.52 -5.23
CA ASN A 123 -6.05 -13.28 -4.19
C ASN A 123 -6.62 -13.58 -2.81
N GLU A 124 -5.85 -14.30 -1.99
CA GLU A 124 -6.11 -14.36 -0.56
C GLU A 124 -5.55 -13.09 0.11
N ILE A 125 -6.36 -12.43 0.93
CA ILE A 125 -5.99 -11.15 1.53
C ILE A 125 -5.83 -11.31 3.04
N PHE A 126 -4.64 -10.96 3.52
CA PHE A 126 -4.28 -10.96 4.93
C PHE A 126 -4.32 -9.54 5.48
N ILE A 127 -4.96 -9.34 6.65
CA ILE A 127 -4.93 -8.07 7.36
C ILE A 127 -3.88 -8.11 8.48
N LEU A 128 -2.94 -7.18 8.45
CA LEU A 128 -1.85 -7.15 9.41
C LEU A 128 -2.36 -6.67 10.77
N ASP A 129 -2.26 -7.54 11.76
CA ASP A 129 -2.71 -7.30 13.12
C ASP A 129 -1.81 -8.01 14.13
N LYS A 130 -1.40 -7.29 15.18
CA LYS A 130 -0.54 -7.82 16.25
C LYS A 130 -1.10 -9.09 16.91
N LYS A 131 -2.43 -9.25 16.96
CA LYS A 131 -3.12 -10.40 17.56
C LYS A 131 -3.48 -11.50 16.54
N GLY A 132 -3.07 -11.36 15.29
CA GLY A 132 -3.24 -12.38 14.26
C GLY A 132 -2.34 -13.60 14.49
N GLU A 133 -2.58 -14.65 13.71
CA GLU A 133 -1.69 -15.81 13.66
C GLU A 133 -0.31 -15.41 13.13
N SER A 134 0.75 -16.08 13.57
CA SER A 134 2.10 -15.75 13.15
C SER A 134 2.25 -15.88 11.64
N LEU A 135 2.80 -14.85 10.98
CA LEU A 135 3.13 -14.88 9.55
C LEU A 135 3.99 -16.12 9.21
N ARG A 136 4.80 -16.57 10.18
CA ARG A 136 5.69 -17.73 10.04
C ARG A 136 4.97 -19.08 10.06
N GLU A 137 3.73 -19.13 10.54
CA GLU A 137 2.99 -20.38 10.76
C GLU A 137 1.87 -20.58 9.73
N ILE A 138 1.34 -19.48 9.19
CA ILE A 138 0.26 -19.54 8.20
C ILE A 138 0.74 -20.07 6.85
N LYS A 139 -0.21 -20.62 6.09
CA LYS A 139 -0.05 -20.88 4.66
C LYS A 139 -0.30 -19.60 3.88
N ILE A 140 0.59 -19.29 2.94
CA ILE A 140 0.47 -18.12 2.07
C ILE A 140 0.45 -18.65 0.62
N PRO A 141 -0.62 -18.41 -0.15
CA PRO A 141 -0.67 -18.79 -1.56
C PRO A 141 0.12 -17.82 -2.46
N ASP A 142 0.46 -18.25 -3.68
CA ASP A 142 1.16 -17.43 -4.68
C ASP A 142 0.42 -16.15 -5.06
N LYS A 143 -0.91 -16.17 -4.98
CA LYS A 143 -1.79 -15.01 -5.16
C LYS A 143 -2.22 -14.49 -3.80
N CYS A 144 -1.48 -13.53 -3.28
CA CYS A 144 -1.73 -12.97 -1.96
C CYS A 144 -1.67 -11.44 -1.92
N ALA A 145 -2.41 -10.87 -0.97
CA ALA A 145 -2.37 -9.45 -0.65
C ALA A 145 -2.23 -9.22 0.85
N PHE A 146 -1.54 -8.15 1.23
CA PHE A 146 -1.25 -7.77 2.61
C PHE A 146 -1.78 -6.36 2.89
N LEU A 147 -2.86 -6.28 3.66
CA LEU A 147 -3.53 -5.04 4.04
C LEU A 147 -2.96 -4.50 5.37
N LEU A 148 -2.43 -3.29 5.33
CA LEU A 148 -1.89 -2.59 6.48
C LEU A 148 -2.40 -1.15 6.57
N GLY A 149 -2.60 -0.69 7.80
CA GLY A 149 -2.98 0.69 8.08
C GLY A 149 -1.77 1.59 8.33
N ASP A 150 -2.02 2.89 8.35
CA ASP A 150 -1.06 3.90 8.80
C ASP A 150 -0.86 3.85 10.34
N HIS A 151 -0.25 4.91 10.90
CA HIS A 151 -0.01 5.05 12.35
C HIS A 151 -1.26 5.02 13.25
N GLU A 152 -2.46 5.30 12.74
CA GLU A 152 -3.72 5.24 13.49
C GLU A 152 -4.46 3.93 13.24
N GLY A 153 -4.08 3.19 12.20
CA GLY A 153 -4.74 1.96 11.78
C GLY A 153 -6.09 2.21 11.11
N PHE A 154 -6.96 1.20 11.14
CA PHE A 154 -8.29 1.27 10.54
C PHE A 154 -9.31 1.88 11.49
N PRO A 155 -10.30 2.66 11.01
CA PRO A 155 -11.43 3.08 11.82
C PRO A 155 -12.10 1.89 12.49
N LYS A 156 -12.42 1.97 13.79
CA LYS A 156 -12.90 0.81 14.58
C LYS A 156 -14.04 0.00 13.93
N LYS A 157 -14.99 0.68 13.29
CA LYS A 157 -16.11 0.04 12.59
C LYS A 157 -15.64 -0.75 11.38
N GLU A 158 -14.80 -0.15 10.55
CA GLU A 158 -14.19 -0.79 9.37
C GLU A 158 -13.27 -1.93 9.79
N GLN A 159 -12.44 -1.74 10.81
CA GLN A 159 -11.53 -2.77 11.31
C GLN A 159 -12.27 -4.06 11.70
N LYS A 160 -13.42 -3.95 12.38
CA LYS A 160 -14.22 -5.12 12.78
C LYS A 160 -14.78 -5.85 11.56
N TYR A 161 -15.17 -5.12 10.52
CA TYR A 161 -15.67 -5.70 9.29
C TYR A 161 -14.54 -6.37 8.49
N LEU A 162 -13.41 -5.67 8.29
CA LEU A 162 -12.23 -6.18 7.60
C LEU A 162 -11.69 -7.46 8.24
N LYS A 163 -11.61 -7.52 9.58
CA LYS A 163 -11.16 -8.74 10.30
C LYS A 163 -12.11 -9.93 10.19
N LYS A 164 -13.36 -9.73 9.78
CA LYS A 164 -14.29 -10.83 9.49
C LYS A 164 -14.17 -11.30 8.04
N LEU A 165 -13.81 -10.39 7.15
CA LEU A 165 -13.67 -10.64 5.72
C LEU A 165 -12.29 -11.23 5.37
N LEU A 166 -11.25 -10.84 6.10
CA LEU A 166 -9.84 -11.10 5.79
C LEU A 166 -9.16 -11.84 6.95
N THR A 167 -8.09 -12.58 6.64
CA THR A 167 -7.34 -13.39 7.61
C THR A 167 -6.38 -12.51 8.42
N PRO A 168 -6.52 -12.38 9.76
CA PRO A 168 -5.60 -11.57 10.56
C PRO A 168 -4.24 -12.25 10.77
N VAL A 169 -3.15 -11.53 10.48
CA VAL A 169 -1.78 -12.06 10.55
C VAL A 169 -0.85 -11.12 11.31
N SER A 170 -0.02 -11.69 12.17
CA SER A 170 0.97 -10.96 12.97
C SER A 170 2.39 -11.19 12.45
N VAL A 171 3.17 -10.10 12.33
CA VAL A 171 4.61 -10.18 12.01
C VAL A 171 5.49 -10.25 13.26
N GLY A 172 4.91 -10.22 14.46
CA GLY A 172 5.64 -10.32 15.71
C GLY A 172 4.95 -9.67 16.91
N PRO A 173 5.61 -9.66 18.08
CA PRO A 173 4.97 -9.27 19.35
C PRO A 173 4.89 -7.75 19.58
N HIS A 174 5.54 -6.93 18.75
CA HIS A 174 5.56 -5.47 18.90
C HIS A 174 4.65 -4.75 17.90
N MET A 175 4.34 -3.50 18.20
CA MET A 175 3.72 -2.60 17.22
C MET A 175 4.84 -1.99 16.38
N TYR A 176 4.93 -2.38 15.12
CA TYR A 176 5.96 -1.92 14.19
C TYR A 176 5.44 -0.77 13.34
N PHE A 177 6.37 0.00 12.76
CA PHE A 177 6.00 0.93 11.70
C PHE A 177 5.51 0.16 10.48
N ALA A 178 4.55 0.73 9.74
CA ALA A 178 4.02 0.14 8.50
C ALA A 178 5.13 -0.29 7.54
N SER A 179 6.19 0.52 7.37
CA SER A 179 7.34 0.20 6.54
C SER A 179 8.14 -1.02 7.03
N GLN A 180 8.29 -1.20 8.34
CA GLN A 180 8.94 -2.37 8.93
C GLN A 180 8.09 -3.63 8.71
N VAL A 181 6.76 -3.52 8.84
CA VAL A 181 5.84 -4.62 8.56
C VAL A 181 6.00 -5.07 7.10
N VAL A 182 6.01 -4.14 6.14
CA VAL A 182 6.25 -4.44 4.72
C VAL A 182 7.59 -5.14 4.51
N ALA A 183 8.66 -4.65 5.13
CA ALA A 183 9.98 -5.25 5.02
C ALA A 183 10.02 -6.69 5.56
N VAL A 184 9.37 -6.94 6.71
CA VAL A 184 9.29 -8.28 7.32
C VAL A 184 8.46 -9.23 6.47
N VAL A 185 7.32 -8.78 5.95
CA VAL A 185 6.49 -9.60 5.05
C VAL A 185 7.28 -9.97 3.80
N ASN A 186 7.91 -8.98 3.14
CA ASN A 186 8.74 -9.24 1.97
C ASN A 186 9.87 -10.23 2.25
N ASN A 187 10.57 -10.09 3.38
CA ASN A 187 11.63 -11.02 3.75
C ASN A 187 11.11 -12.44 3.97
N GLU A 188 9.95 -12.61 4.61
CA GLU A 188 9.35 -13.93 4.80
C GLU A 188 8.93 -14.56 3.45
N LEU A 189 8.34 -13.78 2.54
CA LEU A 189 7.98 -14.25 1.20
C LEU A 189 9.23 -14.69 0.41
N ASP A 190 10.31 -13.91 0.47
CA ASP A 190 11.59 -14.27 -0.16
C ASP A 190 12.14 -15.60 0.36
N ILE A 191 12.14 -15.79 1.68
CA ILE A 191 12.64 -17.02 2.31
C ILE A 191 11.82 -18.24 1.87
N ARG A 192 10.52 -18.05 1.65
CA ARG A 192 9.59 -19.10 1.19
C ARG A 192 9.63 -19.32 -0.32
N GLY A 193 10.23 -18.41 -1.10
CA GLY A 193 10.20 -18.43 -2.56
C GLY A 193 8.81 -18.17 -3.13
N ILE A 194 7.98 -17.38 -2.43
CA ILE A 194 6.65 -16.93 -2.85
C ILE A 194 6.77 -15.54 -3.48
#